data_AF-A0AAV5BKV0-F1
#
_entry.id   AF-A0AAV5BKV0-F1
#
_cell.length_a   1.000
_cell.length_b   1.000
_cell.length_c   1.000
_cell.angle_alpha   90.00
_cell.angle_beta   90.00
_cell.angle_gamma   90.00
#
_symmetry.space_group_name_H-M   'P 1'
#
loop_
_entity.id
_entity.type
_entity.pdbx_description
1 polymer ?
#
loop_
_entity_poly.entity_id
_entity_poly.type
_entity_poly.pdbx_seq_one_letter_code
_entity_poly.pdbx_strand_id
1 'polypeptide(L)'
;MKNSVYFFKSEMKRPISELVEYPEYFTYSLESRIKPRYMRVASKGIRCSLDWFLNCSDQRFEERMRGDFIEGDALGPSFTMGGKLQMPGRQLVSDDEEEDTDDEVLYRRTVMLW
;
A
#
# COMPACT_ATOMS: atom_id res chain seq x y z
N MET A 1 18.70 12.53 22.08
CA MET A 1 17.24 12.69 21.85
C MET A 1 16.82 14.03 21.24
N LYS A 2 17.35 15.19 21.68
CA LYS A 2 16.93 16.53 21.18
C LYS A 2 16.90 16.69 19.65
N ASN A 3 17.83 16.05 18.93
CA ASN A 3 17.89 16.10 17.46
C ASN A 3 16.70 15.42 16.76
N SER A 4 16.14 14.35 17.33
CA SER A 4 15.03 13.62 16.70
C SER A 4 13.72 14.40 16.73
N VAL A 5 13.39 15.02 17.87
CA VAL A 5 12.22 15.90 18.01
C VAL A 5 12.35 17.14 17.12
N TYR A 6 13.55 17.72 17.04
CA TYR A 6 13.81 18.86 16.16
C TYR A 6 13.58 18.47 14.70
N PHE A 7 14.13 17.35 14.25
CA PHE A 7 13.91 16.84 12.90
C PHE A 7 12.42 16.63 12.61
N PHE A 8 11.68 16.03 13.55
CA PHE A 8 10.24 15.81 13.41
C PHE A 8 9.46 17.13 13.22
N LYS A 9 9.77 18.16 14.00
CA LYS A 9 9.08 19.45 13.90
C LYS A 9 9.49 20.26 12.68
N SER A 10 10.79 20.36 12.42
CA SER A 10 11.34 21.27 11.42
C SER A 10 11.31 20.68 10.01
N GLU A 11 11.73 19.42 9.87
CA GLU A 11 11.88 18.76 8.57
C GLU A 11 10.61 17.98 8.18
N MET A 12 10.05 17.21 9.12
CA MET A 12 8.82 16.45 8.83
C MET A 12 7.57 17.33 8.86
N LYS A 13 7.57 18.44 9.62
CA LYS A 13 6.45 19.39 9.76
C LYS A 13 5.13 18.71 10.17
N ARG A 14 5.22 17.66 10.98
CA ARG A 14 4.07 16.88 11.47
C ARG A 14 3.64 17.33 12.86
N PRO A 15 2.36 17.15 13.24
CA PRO A 15 1.89 17.51 14.57
C PRO A 15 2.51 16.62 15.65
N ILE A 16 2.86 17.22 16.79
CA ILE A 16 3.53 16.53 17.91
C ILE A 16 2.65 15.43 18.51
N SER A 17 1.32 15.52 18.37
CA SER A 17 0.38 14.51 18.84
C SER A 17 0.73 13.11 18.34
N GLU A 18 1.27 12.98 17.13
CA GLU A 18 1.69 11.70 16.58
C GLU A 18 2.86 11.05 17.34
N LEU A 19 3.75 11.84 17.95
CA LEU A 19 4.82 11.30 18.78
C LEU A 19 4.30 10.80 20.14
N VAL A 20 3.14 11.30 20.58
CA VAL A 20 2.46 10.81 21.78
C VAL A 20 1.73 9.51 21.46
N GLU A 21 1.12 9.43 20.27
CA GLU A 21 0.45 8.21 19.79
C GLU A 21 1.44 7.10 19.42
N TYR A 22 2.65 7.45 18.98
CA TYR A 22 3.69 6.51 18.56
C TYR A 22 5.03 6.79 19.26
N PRO A 23 5.15 6.50 20.57
CA PRO A 23 6.36 6.77 21.35
C PRO A 23 7.57 5.94 20.90
N GLU A 24 7.34 4.80 20.22
CA GLU A 24 8.38 3.95 19.64
C GLU A 24 9.28 4.71 18.65
N TYR A 25 8.83 5.86 18.13
CA TYR A 25 9.64 6.76 17.32
C TYR A 25 11.05 6.98 17.91
N PHE A 26 11.14 7.17 19.23
CA PHE A 26 12.40 7.46 19.91
C PHE A 26 13.34 6.26 20.03
N THR A 27 12.85 5.05 19.78
CA THR A 27 13.66 3.83 19.76
C THR A 27 14.47 3.70 18.48
N TYR A 28 14.04 4.36 17.39
CA TYR A 28 14.73 4.31 16.12
C TYR A 28 15.84 5.36 16.03
N SER A 29 16.94 5.00 15.37
CA SER A 29 18.03 5.94 15.12
C SER A 29 17.62 7.01 14.10
N LEU A 30 17.96 8.27 14.39
CA LEU A 30 17.66 9.39 13.49
C LEU A 30 18.39 9.25 12.14
N GLU A 31 19.71 9.04 12.17
CA GLU A 31 20.55 9.05 10.97
C GLU A 31 20.42 7.78 10.14
N SER A 32 20.33 6.60 10.77
CA SER A 32 20.34 5.33 10.01
C SER A 32 18.95 4.85 9.57
N ARG A 33 17.88 5.32 10.21
CA ARG A 33 16.51 4.84 9.92
C ARG A 33 15.52 5.95 9.62
N ILE A 34 15.33 6.90 10.52
CA ILE A 34 14.25 7.90 10.39
C ILE A 34 14.47 8.81 9.17
N LYS A 35 15.63 9.45 9.08
CA LYS A 35 16.00 10.35 7.98
C LYS A 35 15.94 9.68 6.61
N PRO A 36 16.69 8.59 6.34
CA PRO A 36 16.73 7.99 5.01
C PRO A 36 15.36 7.51 4.54
N ARG A 37 14.55 6.92 5.43
CA ARG A 37 13.22 6.44 5.06
C ARG A 37 12.25 7.60 4.81
N TYR A 38 12.25 8.63 5.66
CA TYR A 38 11.36 9.78 5.47
C TYR A 38 11.66 10.54 4.18
N MET A 39 12.93 10.78 3.85
CA MET A 39 13.32 11.44 2.60
C MET A 39 12.78 10.69 1.38
N ARG A 40 12.83 9.35 1.40
CA ARG A 40 12.33 8.51 0.30
C ARG A 40 10.82 8.52 0.17
N VAL A 41 10.11 8.50 1.29
CA VAL A 41 8.64 8.63 1.34
C VAL A 41 8.22 10.01 0.81
N ALA A 42 8.89 11.07 1.28
CA ALA A 42 8.63 12.45 0.87
C ALA A 42 8.94 12.69 -0.61
N SER A 43 10.02 12.13 -1.16
CA SER A 43 10.35 12.26 -2.58
C SER A 43 9.32 11.62 -3.51
N LYS A 44 8.59 10.62 -3.02
CA LYS A 44 7.47 10.00 -3.75
C LYS A 44 6.13 10.67 -3.49
N GLY A 45 6.06 11.68 -2.61
CA GLY A 45 4.80 12.32 -2.23
C GLY A 45 3.84 11.43 -1.42
N ILE A 46 4.34 10.34 -0.85
CA ILE A 46 3.50 9.39 -0.10
C ILE A 46 3.14 9.98 1.26
N ARG A 47 1.84 10.05 1.57
CA ARG A 47 1.36 10.42 2.90
C ARG A 47 1.03 9.15 3.70
N CYS A 48 1.79 8.90 4.76
CA CYS A 48 1.64 7.70 5.60
C CYS A 48 1.95 7.97 7.08
N SER A 49 1.47 7.09 7.96
CA SER A 49 1.75 7.14 9.41
C SER A 49 3.23 6.81 9.72
N LEU A 50 3.68 7.14 10.94
CA LEU A 50 5.04 6.83 11.39
C LEU A 50 5.29 5.31 11.45
N ASP A 51 4.33 4.56 11.99
CA ASP A 51 4.37 3.10 12.05
C ASP A 51 4.59 2.49 10.66
N TRP A 52 3.89 3.01 9.64
CA TRP A 52 3.96 2.46 8.29
C TRP A 52 5.37 2.45 7.69
N PHE A 53 6.20 3.48 7.90
CA PHE A 53 7.57 3.45 7.35
C PHE A 53 8.66 3.13 8.38
N LEU A 54 8.37 3.19 9.69
CA LEU A 54 9.36 2.91 10.73
C LEU A 54 9.25 1.49 11.28
N ASN A 55 8.04 0.96 11.45
CA ASN A 55 7.77 -0.36 12.02
C ASN A 55 7.80 -1.47 10.95
N CYS A 56 8.87 -1.51 10.17
CA CYS A 56 9.11 -2.60 9.23
C CYS A 56 10.59 -2.84 8.99
N SER A 57 10.93 -4.06 8.56
CA SER A 57 12.28 -4.40 8.13
C SER A 57 12.69 -3.56 6.91
N ASP A 58 14.00 -3.44 6.68
CA ASP A 58 14.50 -2.72 5.51
C ASP A 58 13.96 -3.33 4.22
N GLN A 59 13.93 -4.66 4.12
CA GLN A 59 13.33 -5.37 2.99
C GLN A 59 11.87 -4.96 2.75
N ARG A 60 11.03 -4.96 3.79
CA ARG A 60 9.61 -4.60 3.68
C ARG A 60 9.42 -3.13 3.30
N PHE A 61 10.27 -2.26 3.82
CA PHE A 61 10.30 -0.87 3.41
C PHE A 61 10.63 -0.74 1.91
N GLU A 62 11.66 -1.43 1.41
CA GLU A 62 12.02 -1.42 -0.02
C GLU A 62 10.92 -2.00 -0.92
N GLU A 63 10.25 -3.06 -0.49
CA GLU A 63 9.09 -3.63 -1.20
C GLU A 63 7.98 -2.58 -1.31
N ARG A 64 7.62 -1.91 -0.21
CA ARG A 64 6.65 -0.81 -0.20
C ARG A 64 7.08 0.33 -1.12
N MET A 65 8.35 0.73 -1.07
CA MET A 65 8.86 1.80 -1.92
C MET A 65 8.93 1.42 -3.40
N ARG A 66 8.95 0.13 -3.77
CA ARG A 66 8.91 -0.32 -5.16
C ARG A 66 7.49 -0.47 -5.70
N GLY A 67 6.54 -0.81 -4.83
CA GLY A 67 5.13 -0.94 -5.20
C GLY A 67 4.52 0.38 -5.67
N ASP A 68 3.58 0.27 -6.59
CA ASP A 68 2.70 1.38 -6.97
C ASP A 68 1.67 1.58 -5.85
N PHE A 69 1.61 2.78 -5.29
CA PHE A 69 0.60 3.13 -4.30
C PHE A 69 -0.70 3.43 -5.03
N ILE A 70 -1.78 2.75 -4.63
CA ILE A 70 -3.11 3.17 -5.04
C ILE A 70 -3.39 4.47 -4.27
N GLU A 71 -3.47 5.59 -5.00
CA GLU A 71 -3.88 6.87 -4.42
C GLU A 71 -5.27 6.67 -3.80
N GLY A 72 -5.40 6.89 -2.48
CA GLY A 72 -6.65 6.65 -1.75
C GLY A 72 -7.83 7.53 -2.18
N ASP A 73 -7.55 8.60 -2.93
CA ASP A 73 -8.55 9.50 -3.50
C ASP A 73 -8.88 9.20 -4.97
N ALA A 74 -8.26 8.17 -5.57
CA ALA A 74 -8.71 7.69 -6.87
C ALA A 74 -10.14 7.16 -6.70
N LEU A 75 -11.10 7.76 -7.41
CA LEU A 75 -12.48 7.27 -7.46
C LEU A 75 -12.43 5.79 -7.88
N GLY A 76 -12.51 4.90 -6.90
CA GLY A 76 -12.55 3.47 -7.16
C GLY A 76 -13.76 3.13 -8.03
N PRO A 77 -13.78 1.96 -8.67
CA PRO A 77 -14.96 1.51 -9.39
C PRO A 77 -16.17 1.56 -8.43
N SER A 78 -17.20 2.33 -8.81
CA SER A 78 -18.41 2.43 -8.02
C SER A 78 -19.14 1.09 -8.09
N PHE A 79 -19.31 0.43 -6.95
CA PHE A 79 -20.13 -0.76 -6.83
C PHE A 79 -21.51 -0.35 -6.34
N THR A 80 -22.54 -0.72 -7.09
CA THR A 80 -23.92 -0.70 -6.59
C THR A 80 -24.27 -2.12 -6.16
N MET A 81 -24.77 -2.29 -4.92
CA MET A 81 -25.22 -3.60 -4.43
C MET A 81 -26.29 -4.15 -5.38
N GLY A 82 -26.03 -5.31 -6.00
CA GLY A 82 -26.94 -5.92 -6.99
C GLY A 82 -26.89 -5.31 -8.40
N GLY A 83 -25.98 -4.37 -8.67
CA GLY A 83 -25.75 -3.79 -10.00
C GLY A 83 -24.63 -4.46 -10.78
N LYS A 84 -24.55 -4.18 -12.09
CA LYS A 84 -23.51 -4.71 -12.97
C LYS A 84 -22.20 -3.95 -12.74
N LEU A 85 -21.13 -4.65 -12.35
CA LEU A 85 -19.78 -4.08 -12.23
C LEU A 85 -19.34 -3.49 -13.58
N GLN A 86 -19.13 -2.18 -13.64
CA GLN A 86 -18.49 -1.51 -14.77
C GLN A 86 -17.02 -1.29 -14.46
N MET A 87 -16.15 -1.95 -15.21
CA MET A 87 -14.70 -1.76 -15.13
C MET A 87 -14.29 -0.64 -16.09
N PRO A 88 -13.50 0.36 -15.66
CA PRO A 88 -12.90 1.31 -16.59
C PRO A 88 -11.87 0.58 -17.45
N GLY A 89 -12.08 0.61 -18.78
CA GLY A 89 -11.29 -0.15 -19.74
C GLY A 89 -9.80 0.20 -19.69
N ARG A 90 -8.96 -0.78 -19.36
CA ARG A 90 -7.53 -0.77 -19.68
C ARG A 90 -7.23 -1.99 -20.54
N GLN A 91 -6.44 -1.72 -21.58
CA GLN A 91 -5.96 -2.59 -22.66
C GLN A 91 -5.92 -4.08 -22.27
N LEU A 92 -6.71 -4.89 -22.97
CA LEU A 92 -6.53 -6.33 -22.98
C LEU A 92 -5.13 -6.61 -23.52
N VAL A 93 -4.28 -7.24 -22.71
CA VAL A 93 -3.13 -7.99 -23.23
C VAL A 93 -3.71 -9.20 -23.94
N SER A 94 -3.65 -9.19 -25.26
CA SER A 94 -3.93 -10.38 -26.07
C SER A 94 -2.85 -11.40 -25.75
N ASP A 95 -3.19 -12.46 -25.03
CA ASP A 95 -2.32 -13.62 -24.89
C ASP A 95 -2.59 -14.53 -26.09
N ASP A 96 -1.51 -14.92 -26.76
CA ASP A 96 -1.43 -15.56 -28.06
C ASP A 96 -2.28 -16.85 -28.21
N GLU A 97 -2.74 -17.11 -29.42
CA GLU A 97 -3.45 -18.33 -29.81
C GLU A 97 -2.51 -19.55 -29.73
N GLU A 98 -2.77 -20.47 -28.79
CA GLU A 98 -2.31 -21.86 -28.89
C GLU A 98 -3.53 -22.76 -28.72
N GLU A 99 -4.01 -23.27 -29.85
CA GLU A 99 -5.13 -24.20 -29.97
C GLU A 99 -4.67 -25.58 -29.45
N ASP A 100 -5.15 -26.00 -28.28
CA ASP A 100 -5.06 -27.41 -27.88
C ASP A 100 -6.27 -27.86 -27.04
N THR A 101 -7.20 -28.48 -27.77
CA THR A 101 -7.81 -29.80 -27.49
C THR A 101 -8.76 -29.98 -26.28
N ASP A 102 -9.83 -30.71 -26.57
CA ASP A 102 -11.15 -30.84 -25.95
C ASP A 102 -11.22 -31.57 -24.57
N ASP A 103 -12.37 -31.40 -23.90
CA ASP A 103 -12.97 -32.20 -22.81
C ASP A 103 -12.57 -31.97 -21.33
N GLU A 104 -13.14 -30.95 -20.67
CA GLU A 104 -13.36 -30.94 -19.21
C GLU A 104 -14.86 -30.81 -18.88
N VAL A 105 -15.51 -31.96 -18.64
CA VAL A 105 -16.91 -32.03 -18.20
C VAL A 105 -16.99 -31.58 -16.74
N LEU A 106 -17.30 -30.30 -16.52
CA LEU A 106 -17.60 -29.76 -15.19
C LEU A 106 -18.90 -30.38 -14.65
N TYR A 107 -18.75 -31.41 -13.81
CA TYR A 107 -19.84 -31.93 -12.98
C TYR A 107 -20.34 -30.82 -12.05
N ARG A 108 -21.37 -30.09 -12.47
CA ARG A 108 -22.20 -29.29 -11.58
C ARG A 108 -22.94 -30.22 -10.64
N ARG A 109 -22.31 -30.54 -9.51
CA ARG A 109 -23.01 -31.08 -8.34
C ARG A 109 -23.90 -29.97 -7.78
N THR A 110 -25.11 -29.86 -8.32
CA THR A 110 -26.18 -29.09 -7.69
C THR A 110 -26.56 -29.82 -6.40
N VAL A 111 -26.24 -29.24 -5.25
CA VAL A 111 -26.76 -29.72 -3.96
C VAL A 111 -28.20 -29.24 -3.87
N MET A 112 -29.15 -30.14 -4.11
CA MET A 112 -30.54 -29.88 -3.72
C MET A 112 -30.65 -30.15 -2.22
N LEU A 113 -30.81 -29.08 -1.44
CA LEU A 113 -31.23 -29.17 -0.05
C LEU A 113 -32.72 -29.54 -0.02
N TRP A 114 -33.02 -30.72 0.52
CA TRP A 114 -34.32 -31.11 1.04
C TRP A 114 -34.12 -31.78 2.39
#